data_AF-S2RBV6-F1
#
_entry.id   AF-S2RBV6-F1
#
_cell.length_a   1.000
_cell.length_b   1.000
_cell.length_c   1.000
_cell.angle_alpha   90.00
_cell.angle_beta   90.00
_cell.angle_gamma   90.00
#
_symmetry.space_group_name_H-M   'P 1'
#
loop_
_entity.id
_entity.type
_entity.pdbx_description
1 polymer ?
#
loop_
_entity_poly.entity_id
_entity_poly.type
_entity_poly.pdbx_seq_one_letter_code
_entity_poly.pdbx_strand_id
1 'polypeptide(L)' 'MSNIIVELKHVGKRYGDTQVLKDINIEIEQGKFYTLLGPSGSGKTTI' A
#
# COMPACT_ATOMS: atom_id res chain seq x y z
N MET A 1 6.89 18.59 -12.58
CA MET A 1 6.97 17.11 -12.64
C MET A 1 6.62 16.59 -11.26
N SER A 2 5.76 15.59 -11.14
CA SER A 2 5.50 14.93 -9.86
C SER A 2 6.77 14.19 -9.41
N ASN A 3 7.25 14.47 -8.20
CA ASN A 3 8.38 13.76 -7.63
C ASN A 3 7.84 12.61 -6.76
N ILE A 4 7.88 11.38 -7.29
CA ILE A 4 7.45 10.19 -6.55
C ILE A 4 8.56 9.82 -5.56
N ILE A 5 8.22 9.77 -4.27
CA ILE A 5 9.16 9.45 -3.18
C ILE A 5 8.99 8.04 -2.63
N VAL A 6 7.84 7.40 -2.86
CA VAL A 6 7.60 5.99 -2.55
C VAL A 6 6.83 5.38 -3.70
N GLU A 7 7.26 4.20 -4.13
CA GLU A 7 6.61 3.43 -5.19
C GLU A 7 6.52 1.95 -4.77
N LEU A 8 5.31 1.41 -4.81
CA LEU A 8 5.03 -0.02 -4.67
C LEU A 8 4.51 -0.53 -6.01
N LYS A 9 5.15 -1.57 -6.56
CA LYS A 9 4.76 -2.22 -7.81
C LYS A 9 4.47 -3.70 -7.57
N HIS A 10 3.27 -4.13 -7.92
CA HIS A 10 2.82 -5.52 -7.81
C HIS A 10 3.08 -6.18 -6.45
N VAL A 11 2.90 -5.42 -5.36
CA VAL A 11 3.24 -5.90 -4.02
C VAL A 11 2.18 -6.88 -3.52
N GLY A 12 2.64 -8.06 -3.10
CA GLY A 12 1.84 -9.07 -2.43
C GLY A 12 2.43 -9.42 -1.06
N LYS A 13 1.56 -9.70 -0.08
CA LYS A 13 1.98 -10.14 1.25
C LYS A 13 1.04 -11.20 1.82
N ARG A 14 1.64 -12.27 2.33
CA ARG A 14 0.98 -13.33 3.09
C ARG A 14 1.52 -13.41 4.51
N TYR A 15 0.66 -13.79 5.44
CA TYR A 15 1.01 -14.25 6.79
C TYR A 15 0.43 -15.66 6.95
N GLY A 16 1.31 -16.67 6.94
CA GLY A 16 0.89 -18.07 6.78
C GLY A 16 0.06 -18.24 5.51
N ASP A 17 -1.11 -18.85 5.64
CA ASP A 17 -2.01 -19.10 4.51
C ASP A 17 -2.84 -17.88 4.08
N THR A 18 -2.89 -16.84 4.93
CA THR A 18 -3.72 -15.66 4.69
C THR A 18 -3.01 -14.68 3.76
N GLN A 19 -3.63 -14.40 2.60
CA GLN A 19 -3.21 -13.31 1.72
C GLN A 19 -3.78 -11.98 2.19
N VAL A 20 -2.91 -11.11 2.72
CA VAL A 20 -3.30 -9.79 3.24
C VAL A 20 -3.19 -8.72 2.17
N LEU A 21 -2.16 -8.77 1.32
CA LEU A 21 -2.02 -7.87 0.17
C LEU A 21 -1.98 -8.68 -1.13
N LYS A 22 -2.76 -8.25 -2.13
CA LYS A 22 -2.84 -8.88 -3.45
C LYS A 22 -2.66 -7.81 -4.52
N ASP A 23 -1.48 -7.81 -5.13
CA ASP A 23 -1.15 -6.97 -6.29
C ASP A 23 -1.41 -5.47 -6.05
N ILE A 24 -0.80 -4.96 -4.99
CA ILE A 24 -0.92 -3.56 -4.58
C ILE A 24 0.06 -2.69 -5.37
N ASN A 25 -0.46 -1.60 -5.92
CA ASN A 25 0.29 -0.60 -6.68
C ASN A 25 0.00 0.78 -6.07
N ILE A 26 1.04 1.47 -5.58
CA ILE A 26 0.93 2.77 -4.89
C ILE A 26 2.08 3.68 -5.32
N GLU A 27 1.75 4.94 -5.59
CA GLU A 27 2.72 6.02 -5.78
C GLU A 27 2.43 7.13 -4.78
N ILE A 28 3.44 7.54 -4.01
CA ILE A 28 3.36 8.66 -3.06
C ILE A 28 4.23 9.79 -3.59
N GLU A 29 3.61 10.94 -3.81
CA GLU A 29 4.31 12.14 -4.26
C GLU A 29 4.81 12.99 -3.09
N GLN A 30 5.96 13.63 -3.30
CA GLN A 30 6.56 14.53 -2.32
C GLN A 30 5.61 15.68 -1.96
N GLY A 31 5.52 15.98 -0.66
CA GLY A 31 4.78 17.13 -0.15
C GLY A 31 3.26 16.96 -0.10
N LYS A 32 2.73 15.78 -0.42
CA LYS A 32 1.30 15.46 -0.31
C LYS A 32 1.01 14.67 0.97
N PHE A 33 -0.20 14.85 1.48
CA PHE A 33 -0.73 14.09 2.61
C PHE A 33 -1.70 13.02 2.09
N TYR A 34 -1.51 11.78 2.53
CA TYR A 34 -2.33 10.64 2.12
C TYR A 34 -2.99 10.01 3.36
N THR A 35 -4.16 9.42 3.15
CA THR A 35 -4.83 8.61 4.16
C THR A 35 -5.21 7.27 3.54
N LEU A 36 -4.93 6.20 4.27
CA LEU A 36 -5.30 4.85 3.87
C LEU A 36 -6.59 4.43 4.59
N LEU A 37 -7.67 4.26 3.83
CA LEU A 37 -8.99 3.91 4.35
C LEU A 37 -9.34 2.45 4.07
N GLY A 38 -10.20 1.88 4.92
CA GLY A 38 -10.70 0.52 4.76
C GLY A 38 -11.17 -0.10 6.08
N PRO A 39 -11.98 -1.17 6.04
CA PRO A 39 -12.47 -1.86 7.24
C PRO A 39 -11.34 -2.49 8.06
N SER A 40 -11.62 -2.90 9.30
CA SER A 40 -10.65 -3.67 10.10
C SER A 40 -10.20 -4.92 9.36
N GLY A 41 -8.91 -5.26 9.44
CA GLY A 41 -8.33 -6.41 8.74
C GLY A 41 -8.01 -6.22 7.25
N SER A 42 -8.26 -5.04 6.66
CA SER A 42 -8.02 -4.81 5.22
C SER A 42 -6.54 -4.65 4.80
N GLY A 43 -5.58 -4.91 5.70
CA GLY A 43 -4.15 -4.82 5.39
C GLY A 43 -3.50 -3.43 5.53
N LYS A 44 -4.18 -2.44 6.12
CA LYS A 44 -3.67 -1.06 6.24
C LYS A 44 -2.35 -0.92 7.00
N THR A 45 -2.19 -1.66 8.10
CA THR A 45 -0.93 -1.67 8.88
C THR A 45 0.15 -2.50 8.21
N THR A 46 -0.21 -3.32 7.22
CA THR A 46 0.73 -4.16 6.46
C THR A 46 1.33 -3.41 5.27
N ILE A 47 0.59 -2.46 4.70
CA ILE A 47 1.09 -1.47 3.74
C ILE A 47 1.99 -0.49 4.49
#